data_AF-A0A7T5UP91-F1
#
_entry.id   AF-A0A7T5UP91-F1
#
_cell.length_a   1.000
_cell.length_b   1.000
_cell.length_c   1.000
_cell.angle_alpha   90.00
_cell.angle_beta   90.00
_cell.angle_gamma   90.00
#
_symmetry.space_group_name_H-M   'P 1'
#
loop_
_entity.id
_entity.type
_entity.pdbx_description
1 polymer ?
#
loop_
_entity_poly.entity_id
_entity_poly.type
_entity_poly.pdbx_seq_one_letter_code
_entity_poly.pdbx_strand_id
1 'polypeptide(L)'
;MNILTKLRIPTLLGLAIILGGLGTGVYLVLQNQYLAVRATPETQPKNITVSNIEDTSAVISWQTDTAVPGFVTIGQKSDNEQTILDDRDQNVPQLYFMHLVTVRNLSPATAYQYRIVSGKNKAEVAQFQTAAASLTENGFKPIVGSVLESGRPLKEGMAYLAISGALVQAGLIKDFGNFIIPIAKMRETNLQGVFQPSKQTTAKLSIVSGAGSATMVFNLTDDGKPLPSIKIGEQLDLTASIANASSSKSSDLDKFDLNNDRFINASDYGIVVKNLGKNPKEKRADLNSDGVVDKKDLDLMSQKISEQK
;
A
#
# COMPACT_ATOMS: atom_id res chain seq x y z
N MET A 1 30.81 53.31 38.84
CA MET A 1 30.05 54.55 38.53
C MET A 1 28.83 54.16 37.71
N ASN A 2 27.64 54.10 38.32
CA ASN A 2 26.41 53.60 37.70
C ASN A 2 25.88 54.59 36.64
N ILE A 3 26.10 54.30 35.36
CA ILE A 3 25.65 55.14 34.22
C ILE A 3 24.12 55.04 34.01
N LEU A 4 23.45 54.08 34.65
CA LEU A 4 22.02 53.80 34.46
C LEU A 4 21.05 54.62 35.33
N THR A 5 21.53 55.42 36.30
CA THR A 5 20.63 56.17 37.22
C THR A 5 20.39 57.63 36.84
N LYS A 6 20.90 58.11 35.70
CA LYS A 6 20.70 59.50 35.23
C LYS A 6 20.08 59.67 33.84
N LEU A 7 19.66 58.60 33.17
CA LEU A 7 18.90 58.71 31.92
C LEU A 7 17.42 59.00 32.22
N ARG A 8 17.08 60.29 32.34
CA ARG A 8 15.69 60.74 32.33
C ARG A 8 15.23 60.85 30.88
N ILE A 9 14.44 59.89 30.41
CA ILE A 9 13.78 60.01 29.11
C ILE A 9 12.70 61.09 29.28
N PRO A 10 12.75 62.21 28.53
CA PRO A 10 11.68 63.21 28.56
C PRO A 10 10.35 62.51 28.23
N THR A 11 9.30 62.76 29.02
CA THR A 11 8.01 62.05 28.89
C THR A 11 7.45 62.10 27.46
N LEU A 12 7.68 63.21 26.76
CA LEU A 12 7.31 63.38 25.35
C LEU A 12 8.06 62.43 24.41
N LEU A 13 9.35 62.17 24.67
CA LEU A 13 10.17 61.26 23.87
C LEU A 13 9.75 59.80 24.11
N GLY A 14 9.45 59.44 25.36
CA GLY A 14 8.88 58.12 25.70
C GLY A 14 7.53 57.89 25.03
N LEU A 15 6.64 58.90 25.05
CA LEU A 15 5.34 58.83 24.40
C LEU A 15 5.46 58.68 22.87
N ALA A 16 6.39 59.40 22.25
CA ALA A 16 6.63 59.31 20.81
C ALA A 16 7.11 57.91 20.39
N ILE A 17 7.98 57.28 21.18
CA ILE A 17 8.47 55.92 20.93
C ILE A 17 7.31 54.90 21.06
N ILE A 18 6.45 55.06 22.07
CA ILE A 18 5.29 54.18 22.26
C ILE A 18 4.31 54.32 21.10
N LEU A 19 3.95 55.55 20.73
CA LEU A 19 3.01 55.81 19.63
C LEU A 19 3.58 55.37 18.29
N GLY A 20 4.88 55.60 18.05
CA GLY A 20 5.58 55.13 16.86
C GLY A 20 5.58 53.60 16.78
N GLY A 21 5.98 52.93 17.87
CA GLY A 21 5.98 51.47 17.97
C GLY A 21 4.61 50.85 17.76
N LEU A 22 3.58 51.43 18.37
CA LEU A 22 2.19 51.00 18.20
C LEU A 22 1.72 51.18 16.75
N GLY A 23 2.03 52.32 16.14
CA GLY A 23 1.72 52.62 14.74
C GLY A 23 2.39 51.63 13.78
N THR A 24 3.69 51.37 13.95
CA THR A 24 4.40 50.35 13.17
C THR A 24 3.86 48.94 13.41
N GLY A 25 3.50 48.60 14.65
CA GLY A 25 2.91 47.30 14.97
C GLY A 25 1.57 47.11 14.28
N VAL A 26 0.68 48.10 14.35
CA VAL A 26 -0.61 48.10 13.66
C VAL A 26 -0.39 48.05 12.15
N TYR A 27 0.53 48.85 11.60
CA TYR A 27 0.85 48.86 10.18
C TYR A 27 1.34 47.49 9.68
N LEU A 28 2.23 46.82 10.42
CA LEU A 28 2.73 45.48 10.09
C LEU A 28 1.65 44.40 10.20
N VAL A 29 0.76 44.50 11.20
CA VAL A 29 -0.41 43.61 11.35
C VAL A 29 -1.39 43.79 10.19
N LEU A 30 -1.59 45.03 9.74
CA LEU A 30 -2.46 45.35 8.61
C LEU A 30 -1.82 45.00 7.25
N GLN A 31 -0.48 44.97 7.14
CA GLN A 31 0.20 44.78 5.85
C GLN A 31 0.27 43.35 5.35
N ASN A 32 0.14 42.30 6.19
CA ASN A 32 0.28 40.93 5.67
C ASN A 32 -0.26 39.81 6.57
N GLN A 33 -1.56 39.57 6.54
CA GLN A 33 -2.12 38.24 6.85
C GLN A 33 -3.15 37.79 5.82
N TYR A 34 -2.74 37.73 4.55
CA TYR A 34 -3.24 36.68 3.67
C TYR A 34 -2.54 35.37 4.03
N LEU A 35 -2.77 34.86 5.25
CA LEU A 35 -2.58 33.44 5.52
C LEU A 35 -3.70 32.74 4.75
N ALA A 36 -3.47 32.52 3.45
CA ALA A 36 -4.23 31.54 2.71
C ALA A 36 -3.89 30.18 3.33
N VAL A 37 -4.59 29.81 4.40
CA VAL A 37 -4.77 28.44 4.81
C VAL A 37 -5.51 27.79 3.65
N ARG A 38 -4.77 27.37 2.64
CA ARG A 38 -5.30 26.51 1.58
C ARG A 38 -5.52 25.18 2.25
N ALA A 39 -6.71 24.98 2.82
CA ALA A 39 -7.21 23.64 3.04
C ALA A 39 -7.10 22.94 1.67
N THR A 40 -6.22 21.94 1.55
CA THR A 40 -6.23 21.08 0.36
C THR A 40 -7.66 20.59 0.20
N PRO A 41 -8.31 20.81 -0.95
CA PRO A 41 -9.64 20.28 -1.16
C PRO A 41 -9.63 18.77 -0.89
N GLU A 42 -10.60 18.27 -0.13
CA GLU A 42 -10.71 16.84 0.22
C GLU A 42 -10.74 15.92 -1.02
N THR A 43 -11.12 16.50 -2.15
CA THR A 43 -11.27 15.87 -3.46
C THR A 43 -10.02 16.04 -4.35
N GLN A 44 -8.90 16.53 -3.81
CA GLN A 44 -7.64 16.65 -4.54
C GLN A 44 -6.96 15.27 -4.64
N PRO A 45 -6.60 14.79 -5.84
CA PRO A 45 -5.81 13.57 -5.99
C PRO A 45 -4.47 13.63 -5.25
N LYS A 46 -4.17 12.58 -4.50
CA LYS A 46 -2.91 12.35 -3.78
C LYS A 46 -2.32 10.99 -4.16
N ASN A 47 -1.04 10.80 -3.88
CA ASN A 47 -0.32 9.54 -4.14
C ASN A 47 -0.48 9.03 -5.58
N ILE A 48 -0.46 9.97 -6.54
CA ILE A 48 -0.62 9.66 -7.96
C ILE A 48 0.55 8.77 -8.39
N THR A 49 0.23 7.59 -8.90
CA THR A 49 1.21 6.59 -9.33
C THR A 49 0.84 6.07 -10.70
N VAL A 50 1.80 6.11 -11.63
CA VAL A 50 1.73 5.37 -12.89
C VAL A 50 2.47 4.04 -12.71
N SER A 51 1.77 2.93 -12.91
CA SER A 51 2.26 1.57 -12.68
C SER A 51 1.88 0.68 -13.85
N ASN A 52 2.34 -0.58 -13.83
CA ASN A 52 1.98 -1.59 -14.82
C ASN A 52 2.16 -1.09 -16.27
N ILE A 53 3.20 -0.28 -16.51
CA ILE A 53 3.49 0.23 -17.84
C ILE A 53 3.95 -0.94 -18.70
N GLU A 54 3.18 -1.22 -19.75
CA GLU A 54 3.48 -2.16 -20.82
C GLU A 54 3.71 -1.38 -22.13
N ASP A 55 3.77 -2.06 -23.26
CA ASP A 55 3.86 -1.41 -24.58
C ASP A 55 2.55 -0.81 -25.06
N THR A 56 1.42 -1.41 -24.67
CA THR A 56 0.09 -1.03 -25.15
C THR A 56 -0.88 -0.64 -24.03
N SER A 57 -0.38 -0.59 -22.79
CA SER A 57 -1.19 -0.19 -21.64
C SER A 57 -0.35 0.42 -20.51
N ALA A 58 -1.04 1.14 -19.62
CA ALA A 58 -0.50 1.63 -18.35
C ALA A 58 -1.64 1.77 -17.34
N VAL A 59 -1.32 1.73 -16.05
CA VAL A 59 -2.26 1.95 -14.97
C VAL A 59 -1.95 3.27 -14.29
N ILE A 60 -2.97 4.10 -14.06
CA ILE A 60 -2.89 5.33 -13.28
C ILE A 60 -3.76 5.14 -12.05
N SER A 61 -3.17 5.36 -10.87
CA SER A 61 -3.88 5.26 -9.59
C SER A 61 -3.64 6.48 -8.73
N TRP A 62 -4.62 6.81 -7.89
CA TRP A 62 -4.54 7.89 -6.91
C TRP A 62 -5.52 7.65 -5.76
N GLN A 63 -5.39 8.47 -4.72
CA GLN A 63 -6.32 8.49 -3.59
C GLN A 63 -6.88 9.89 -3.33
N THR A 64 -8.01 9.96 -2.65
CA THR A 64 -8.63 11.19 -2.13
C THR A 64 -8.98 11.04 -0.65
N ASP A 65 -9.19 12.15 0.05
CA ASP A 65 -9.58 12.10 1.47
C ASP A 65 -11.06 11.73 1.65
N THR A 66 -11.88 11.98 0.63
CA THR A 66 -13.29 11.63 0.57
C THR A 66 -13.65 10.89 -0.71
N ALA A 67 -14.72 10.09 -0.68
CA ALA A 67 -15.19 9.36 -1.85
C ALA A 67 -15.72 10.32 -2.92
N VAL A 68 -15.18 10.26 -4.13
CA VAL A 68 -15.51 11.16 -5.25
C VAL A 68 -15.57 10.43 -6.57
N PRO A 69 -16.27 10.97 -7.59
CA PRO A 69 -16.11 10.48 -8.95
C PRO A 69 -14.73 10.84 -9.49
N GLY A 70 -14.13 9.94 -10.25
CA GLY A 70 -12.78 10.12 -10.77
C GLY A 70 -12.57 9.46 -12.12
N PHE A 71 -11.81 10.12 -12.99
CA PHE A 71 -11.44 9.58 -14.31
C PHE A 71 -10.15 10.25 -14.81
N VAL A 72 -9.56 9.67 -15.85
CA VAL A 72 -8.38 10.22 -16.51
C VAL A 72 -8.75 10.70 -17.90
N THR A 73 -8.24 11.88 -18.28
CA THR A 73 -8.15 12.27 -19.68
C THR A 73 -6.72 12.10 -20.17
N ILE A 74 -6.53 11.64 -21.42
CA ILE A 74 -5.20 11.30 -21.97
C ILE A 74 -5.13 11.54 -23.48
N GLY A 75 -3.92 11.77 -23.99
CA GLY A 75 -3.62 11.71 -25.43
C GLY A 75 -2.14 11.95 -25.75
N GLN A 76 -1.79 11.89 -27.03
CA GLN A 76 -0.40 12.09 -27.48
C GLN A 76 -0.09 13.56 -27.75
N LYS A 77 -1.02 14.27 -28.39
CA LYS A 77 -0.86 15.70 -28.74
C LYS A 77 -1.47 16.60 -27.68
N SER A 78 -2.59 16.19 -27.09
CA SER A 78 -3.21 16.85 -25.94
C SER A 78 -3.70 15.85 -24.91
N ASP A 79 -3.80 16.28 -23.65
CA ASP A 79 -4.20 15.44 -22.52
C ASP A 79 -5.72 15.20 -22.42
N ASN A 80 -6.48 15.52 -23.47
CA ASN A 80 -7.94 15.47 -23.51
C ASN A 80 -8.49 14.78 -24.77
N GLU A 81 -7.68 13.98 -25.47
CA GLU A 81 -8.10 13.23 -26.66
C GLU A 81 -9.06 12.08 -26.31
N GLN A 82 -8.84 11.45 -25.15
CA GLN A 82 -9.64 10.34 -24.65
C GLN A 82 -10.00 10.55 -23.18
N THR A 83 -11.17 10.04 -22.78
CA THR A 83 -11.62 9.96 -21.39
C THR A 83 -11.73 8.49 -21.00
N ILE A 84 -11.12 8.12 -19.88
CA ILE A 84 -11.07 6.75 -19.38
C ILE A 84 -11.52 6.75 -17.93
N LEU A 85 -12.57 5.99 -17.65
CA LEU A 85 -13.19 5.89 -16.33
C LEU A 85 -12.40 4.94 -15.40
N ASP A 86 -12.73 4.94 -14.12
CA ASP A 86 -12.23 3.93 -13.17
C ASP A 86 -12.58 2.52 -13.66
N ASP A 87 -11.70 1.55 -13.41
CA ASP A 87 -11.89 0.16 -13.86
C ASP A 87 -13.15 -0.52 -13.27
N ARG A 88 -13.73 0.04 -12.20
CA ARG A 88 -15.00 -0.41 -11.62
C ARG A 88 -16.23 0.25 -12.23
N ASP A 89 -16.06 1.38 -12.93
CA ASP A 89 -17.16 2.11 -13.54
C ASP A 89 -17.62 1.40 -14.83
N GLN A 90 -18.94 1.33 -15.03
CA GLN A 90 -19.49 0.81 -16.28
C GLN A 90 -19.59 1.89 -17.35
N ASN A 91 -20.38 2.94 -17.06
CA ASN A 91 -20.64 4.05 -18.00
C ASN A 91 -20.59 5.43 -17.33
N VAL A 92 -20.64 5.47 -16.00
CA VAL A 92 -20.77 6.71 -15.23
C VAL A 92 -19.82 6.66 -14.04
N PRO A 93 -19.03 7.72 -13.79
CA PRO A 93 -18.14 7.79 -12.63
C PRO A 93 -18.86 7.56 -11.30
N GLN A 94 -18.39 6.60 -10.50
CA GLN A 94 -18.89 6.31 -9.15
C GLN A 94 -17.97 6.87 -8.05
N LEU A 95 -18.47 6.89 -6.82
CA LEU A 95 -17.75 7.44 -5.66
C LEU A 95 -16.76 6.42 -5.09
N TYR A 96 -15.47 6.77 -5.10
CA TYR A 96 -14.40 5.94 -4.55
C TYR A 96 -13.37 6.79 -3.79
N PHE A 97 -12.69 6.20 -2.80
CA PHE A 97 -11.53 6.84 -2.15
C PHE A 97 -10.23 6.53 -2.88
N MET A 98 -10.13 5.31 -3.39
CA MET A 98 -9.00 4.84 -4.18
C MET A 98 -9.45 4.72 -5.61
N HIS A 99 -8.69 5.24 -6.55
CA HIS A 99 -9.00 5.13 -7.96
C HIS A 99 -7.93 4.35 -8.71
N LEU A 100 -8.37 3.56 -9.68
CA LEU A 100 -7.49 2.84 -10.59
C LEU A 100 -8.09 2.88 -11.99
N VAL A 101 -7.31 3.42 -12.93
CA VAL A 101 -7.69 3.54 -14.33
C VAL A 101 -6.65 2.80 -15.18
N THR A 102 -7.08 1.75 -15.87
CA THR A 102 -6.26 1.05 -16.86
C THR A 102 -6.45 1.66 -18.23
N VAL A 103 -5.41 2.31 -18.72
CA VAL A 103 -5.35 2.86 -20.07
C VAL A 103 -4.90 1.76 -21.03
N ARG A 104 -5.66 1.50 -22.09
CA ARG A 104 -5.41 0.42 -23.06
C ARG A 104 -5.29 0.96 -24.48
N ASN A 105 -4.86 0.08 -25.40
CA ASN A 105 -4.74 0.38 -26.83
C ASN A 105 -3.75 1.54 -27.12
N LEU A 106 -2.70 1.64 -26.30
CA LEU A 106 -1.62 2.61 -26.50
C LEU A 106 -0.64 2.12 -27.57
N SER A 107 0.12 3.04 -28.15
CA SER A 107 1.22 2.72 -29.06
C SER A 107 2.50 2.43 -28.28
N PRO A 108 3.30 1.41 -28.67
CA PRO A 108 4.60 1.13 -28.04
C PRO A 108 5.57 2.30 -28.13
N ALA A 109 6.50 2.39 -27.17
CA ALA A 109 7.57 3.39 -27.09
C ALA A 109 7.10 4.85 -27.23
N THR A 110 5.86 5.16 -26.86
CA THR A 110 5.21 6.44 -27.12
C THR A 110 4.96 7.20 -25.81
N ALA A 111 5.27 8.49 -25.80
CA ALA A 111 4.93 9.38 -24.70
C ALA A 111 3.46 9.82 -24.77
N TYR A 112 2.80 9.83 -23.61
CA TYR A 112 1.42 10.28 -23.44
C TYR A 112 1.34 11.35 -22.36
N GLN A 113 0.46 12.32 -22.57
CA GLN A 113 0.09 13.32 -21.58
C GLN A 113 -1.26 12.94 -21.00
N TYR A 114 -1.41 13.03 -19.69
CA TYR A 114 -2.65 12.72 -19.00
C TYR A 114 -2.96 13.73 -17.91
N ARG A 115 -4.24 13.80 -17.54
CA ARG A 115 -4.73 14.61 -16.43
C ARG A 115 -5.80 13.85 -15.68
N ILE A 116 -5.71 13.87 -14.36
CA ILE A 116 -6.71 13.28 -13.47
C ILE A 116 -7.80 14.32 -13.22
N VAL A 117 -9.05 13.93 -13.40
CA VAL A 117 -10.23 14.68 -12.99
C VAL A 117 -10.84 13.96 -11.79
N SER A 118 -10.98 14.66 -10.68
CA SER A 118 -11.47 14.08 -9.42
C SER A 118 -12.44 15.04 -8.73
N GLY A 119 -13.71 14.64 -8.69
CA GLY A 119 -14.81 15.52 -8.31
C GLY A 119 -14.82 16.79 -9.15
N LYS A 120 -14.61 17.93 -8.48
CA LYS A 120 -14.53 19.26 -9.13
C LYS A 120 -13.10 19.70 -9.44
N ASN A 121 -12.10 18.93 -9.01
CA ASN A 121 -10.70 19.25 -9.19
C ASN A 121 -10.12 18.58 -10.44
N LYS A 122 -9.06 19.20 -10.93
CA LYS A 122 -8.21 18.64 -11.97
C LYS A 122 -6.77 18.72 -11.47
N ALA A 123 -6.05 17.61 -11.57
CA ALA A 123 -4.61 17.60 -11.31
C ALA A 123 -3.86 18.39 -12.40
N GLU A 124 -2.57 18.65 -12.16
CA GLU A 124 -1.69 19.12 -13.23
C GLU A 124 -1.52 18.05 -14.32
N VAL A 125 -1.13 18.49 -15.52
CA VAL A 125 -0.81 17.56 -16.61
C VAL A 125 0.47 16.83 -16.26
N ALA A 126 0.41 15.51 -16.33
CA ALA A 126 1.57 14.63 -16.15
C ALA A 126 1.79 13.80 -17.41
N GLN A 127 2.93 13.11 -17.47
CA GLN A 127 3.34 12.33 -18.63
C GLN A 127 3.90 10.97 -18.20
N PHE A 128 3.74 9.98 -19.08
CA PHE A 128 4.47 8.71 -19.01
C PHE A 128 4.79 8.24 -20.43
N GLN A 129 5.67 7.27 -20.55
CA GLN A 129 6.01 6.63 -21.81
C GLN A 129 5.72 5.14 -21.73
N THR A 130 5.06 4.59 -22.75
CA THR A 130 4.89 3.13 -22.89
C THR A 130 6.21 2.45 -23.23
N ALA A 131 6.33 1.19 -22.86
CA ALA A 131 7.54 0.43 -23.15
C ALA A 131 7.69 0.09 -24.64
N ALA A 132 8.91 -0.25 -25.05
CA ALA A 132 9.15 -0.83 -26.37
C ALA A 132 8.33 -2.12 -26.55
N ALA A 133 7.91 -2.40 -27.79
CA ALA A 133 7.09 -3.58 -28.10
C ALA A 133 7.82 -4.87 -27.69
N SER A 134 7.12 -5.77 -26.99
CA SER A 134 7.70 -7.07 -26.63
C SER A 134 6.63 -8.14 -26.49
N LEU A 135 6.90 -9.29 -27.10
CA LEU A 135 6.09 -10.51 -26.96
C LEU A 135 6.60 -11.43 -25.85
N THR A 136 7.61 -11.00 -25.10
CA THR A 136 8.24 -11.81 -24.04
C THR A 136 7.44 -11.68 -22.74
N GLU A 137 7.44 -12.75 -21.95
CA GLU A 137 6.98 -12.75 -20.55
C GLU A 137 8.05 -13.42 -19.69
N ASN A 138 8.08 -13.11 -18.40
CA ASN A 138 9.06 -13.68 -17.47
C ASN A 138 8.61 -15.00 -16.81
N GLY A 139 7.42 -15.50 -17.14
CA GLY A 139 6.89 -16.78 -16.67
C GLY A 139 6.39 -16.80 -15.23
N PHE A 140 6.56 -15.72 -14.45
CA PHE A 140 6.04 -15.64 -13.09
C PHE A 140 4.52 -15.49 -13.08
N LYS A 141 3.88 -16.18 -12.12
CA LYS A 141 2.45 -16.04 -11.86
C LYS A 141 2.15 -14.71 -11.16
N PRO A 142 0.91 -14.19 -11.26
CA PRO A 142 0.51 -13.00 -10.53
C PRO A 142 0.74 -13.14 -9.02
N ILE A 143 1.08 -12.03 -8.37
CA ILE A 143 1.13 -11.97 -6.91
C ILE A 143 -0.30 -11.85 -6.39
N VAL A 144 -0.70 -12.80 -5.54
CA VAL A 144 -2.03 -12.86 -4.94
C VAL A 144 -1.88 -12.70 -3.44
N GLY A 145 -2.75 -11.93 -2.81
CA GLY A 145 -2.76 -11.80 -1.35
C GLY A 145 -4.07 -11.23 -0.83
N SER A 146 -4.13 -11.08 0.49
CA SER A 146 -5.27 -10.49 1.19
C SER A 146 -4.83 -9.49 2.26
N VAL A 147 -5.69 -8.51 2.50
CA VAL A 147 -5.47 -7.45 3.48
C VAL A 147 -6.63 -7.38 4.45
N LEU A 148 -6.30 -7.22 5.73
CA LEU A 148 -7.27 -7.08 6.80
C LEU A 148 -7.20 -5.70 7.45
N GLU A 149 -8.35 -5.15 7.80
CA GLU A 149 -8.54 -3.98 8.65
C GLU A 149 -9.26 -4.43 9.93
N SER A 150 -8.61 -4.28 11.09
CA SER A 150 -9.19 -4.67 12.39
C SER A 150 -9.80 -6.09 12.40
N GLY A 151 -9.14 -7.04 11.72
CA GLY A 151 -9.57 -8.44 11.62
C GLY A 151 -10.67 -8.74 10.60
N ARG A 152 -11.13 -7.75 9.82
CA ARG A 152 -12.08 -7.93 8.71
C ARG A 152 -11.39 -7.67 7.37
N PRO A 153 -11.88 -8.23 6.25
CA PRO A 153 -11.35 -7.89 4.94
C PRO A 153 -11.38 -6.38 4.69
N LEU A 154 -10.25 -5.83 4.22
CA LEU A 154 -10.18 -4.43 3.83
C LEU A 154 -11.10 -4.20 2.62
N LYS A 155 -11.94 -3.17 2.69
CA LYS A 155 -12.94 -2.93 1.64
C LYS A 155 -12.36 -2.29 0.39
N GLU A 156 -11.46 -1.33 0.57
CA GLU A 156 -10.91 -0.54 -0.53
C GLU A 156 -9.46 -0.17 -0.22
N GLY A 157 -8.58 -0.33 -1.20
CA GLY A 157 -7.16 -0.05 -1.07
C GLY A 157 -6.40 -0.30 -2.37
N MET A 158 -5.12 0.02 -2.36
CA MET A 158 -4.18 -0.27 -3.43
C MET A 158 -3.00 -1.07 -2.90
N ALA A 159 -2.60 -2.08 -3.64
CA ALA A 159 -1.42 -2.87 -3.40
C ALA A 159 -0.37 -2.52 -4.46
N TYR A 160 0.80 -2.04 -4.03
CA TYR A 160 1.92 -1.66 -4.90
C TYR A 160 3.10 -2.59 -4.68
N LEU A 161 3.60 -3.20 -5.74
CA LEU A 161 4.79 -4.05 -5.74
C LEU A 161 5.97 -3.30 -6.34
N ALA A 162 7.03 -3.14 -5.55
CA ALA A 162 8.29 -2.55 -5.97
C ALA A 162 9.40 -3.61 -5.96
N ILE A 163 10.16 -3.68 -7.05
CA ILE A 163 11.34 -4.54 -7.21
C ILE A 163 12.46 -3.69 -7.81
N SER A 164 13.68 -3.86 -7.30
CA SER A 164 14.83 -3.11 -7.83
C SER A 164 15.05 -3.41 -9.32
N GLY A 165 15.13 -2.36 -10.14
CA GLY A 165 15.30 -2.46 -11.60
C GLY A 165 14.02 -2.66 -12.41
N ALA A 166 12.86 -2.83 -11.76
CA ALA A 166 11.57 -2.99 -12.41
C ALA A 166 10.65 -1.78 -12.17
N LEU A 167 9.73 -1.53 -13.11
CA LEU A 167 8.64 -0.58 -12.90
C LEU A 167 7.64 -1.11 -11.88
N VAL A 168 7.13 -0.20 -11.05
CA VAL A 168 6.12 -0.51 -10.04
C VAL A 168 4.91 -1.17 -10.69
N GLN A 169 4.45 -2.24 -10.05
CA GLN A 169 3.19 -2.90 -10.40
C GLN A 169 2.16 -2.59 -9.33
N ALA A 170 0.89 -2.51 -9.71
CA ALA A 170 -0.19 -2.26 -8.77
C ALA A 170 -1.38 -3.19 -9.03
N GLY A 171 -2.21 -3.32 -8.01
CA GLY A 171 -3.50 -4.01 -8.05
C GLY A 171 -4.47 -3.38 -7.05
N LEU A 172 -5.74 -3.32 -7.45
CA LEU A 172 -6.82 -2.81 -6.59
C LEU A 172 -7.18 -3.87 -5.54
N ILE A 173 -7.35 -3.44 -4.30
CA ILE A 173 -7.95 -4.24 -3.22
C ILE A 173 -9.45 -3.95 -3.22
N LYS A 174 -10.26 -5.00 -3.37
CA LYS A 174 -11.73 -4.93 -3.43
C LYS A 174 -12.37 -5.35 -2.10
N ASP A 175 -13.70 -5.33 -2.04
CA ASP A 175 -14.52 -5.54 -0.83
C ASP A 175 -14.22 -6.80 0.00
N PHE A 176 -13.58 -7.83 -0.60
CA PHE A 176 -13.17 -9.05 0.08
C PHE A 176 -11.70 -9.04 0.53
N GLY A 177 -11.04 -7.88 0.54
CA GLY A 177 -9.66 -7.70 0.98
C GLY A 177 -8.61 -8.32 0.06
N ASN A 178 -9.00 -8.98 -1.02
CA ASN A 178 -8.08 -9.65 -1.94
C ASN A 178 -7.55 -8.70 -3.01
N PHE A 179 -6.31 -8.94 -3.43
CA PHE A 179 -5.69 -8.27 -4.57
C PHE A 179 -4.97 -9.28 -5.47
N ILE A 180 -4.76 -8.87 -6.72
CA ILE A 180 -3.96 -9.58 -7.71
C ILE A 180 -3.09 -8.55 -8.42
N ILE A 181 -1.78 -8.78 -8.47
CA ILE A 181 -0.81 -7.94 -9.19
C ILE A 181 -0.19 -8.78 -10.30
N PRO A 182 -0.54 -8.53 -11.58
CA PRO A 182 0.13 -9.18 -12.71
C PRO A 182 1.60 -8.74 -12.78
N ILE A 183 2.52 -9.71 -12.88
CA ILE A 183 3.97 -9.43 -12.97
C ILE A 183 4.64 -10.07 -14.18
N ALA A 184 3.91 -10.88 -14.97
CA ALA A 184 4.45 -11.64 -16.10
C ALA A 184 5.08 -10.74 -17.19
N LYS A 185 4.54 -9.54 -17.37
CA LYS A 185 4.98 -8.55 -18.37
C LYS A 185 5.69 -7.33 -17.77
N MET A 186 5.99 -7.37 -16.47
CA MET A 186 6.61 -6.27 -15.74
C MET A 186 7.87 -5.80 -16.47
N ARG A 187 7.96 -4.49 -16.71
CA ARG A 187 9.03 -3.88 -17.51
C ARG A 187 10.19 -3.42 -16.65
N GLU A 188 11.37 -3.36 -17.25
CA GLU A 188 12.54 -2.68 -16.69
C GLU A 188 12.30 -1.17 -16.60
N THR A 189 13.00 -0.50 -15.67
CA THR A 189 12.88 0.96 -15.50
C THR A 189 13.31 1.77 -16.72
N ASN A 190 14.10 1.19 -17.62
CA ASN A 190 14.53 1.79 -18.89
C ASN A 190 13.48 1.66 -20.02
N LEU A 191 12.36 0.98 -19.78
CA LEU A 191 11.27 0.73 -20.74
C LEU A 191 11.66 -0.08 -22.00
N GLN A 192 12.85 -0.65 -22.07
CA GLN A 192 13.34 -1.37 -23.26
C GLN A 192 12.96 -2.86 -23.26
N GLY A 193 12.85 -3.47 -22.07
CA GLY A 193 12.69 -4.92 -21.94
C GLY A 193 11.75 -5.34 -20.83
N VAL A 194 11.38 -6.63 -20.86
CA VAL A 194 10.65 -7.29 -19.78
C VAL A 194 11.65 -7.65 -18.69
N PHE A 195 11.38 -7.23 -17.47
CA PHE A 195 12.19 -7.55 -16.31
C PHE A 195 12.14 -9.06 -16.04
N GLN A 196 13.30 -9.66 -15.82
CA GLN A 196 13.48 -11.10 -15.58
C GLN A 196 13.85 -11.35 -14.11
N PRO A 197 12.87 -11.55 -13.20
CA PRO A 197 13.14 -11.89 -11.81
C PRO A 197 13.69 -13.31 -11.67
N SER A 198 14.31 -13.57 -10.52
CA SER A 198 14.67 -14.90 -10.02
C SER A 198 13.87 -15.22 -8.76
N LYS A 199 13.90 -16.47 -8.29
CA LYS A 199 13.25 -16.89 -7.03
C LYS A 199 13.88 -16.26 -5.77
N GLN A 200 15.01 -15.57 -5.91
CA GLN A 200 15.68 -14.84 -4.83
C GLN A 200 15.48 -13.32 -4.97
N THR A 201 14.76 -12.87 -6.00
CA THR A 201 14.48 -11.45 -6.18
C THR A 201 13.57 -10.97 -5.05
N THR A 202 14.10 -10.08 -4.23
CA THR A 202 13.34 -9.44 -3.16
C THR A 202 12.38 -8.40 -3.73
N ALA A 203 11.14 -8.48 -3.29
CA ALA A 203 10.07 -7.55 -3.61
C ALA A 203 9.53 -6.89 -2.34
N LYS A 204 9.13 -5.62 -2.47
CA LYS A 204 8.44 -4.87 -1.42
C LYS A 204 7.00 -4.60 -1.87
N LEU A 205 6.05 -5.16 -1.15
CA LEU A 205 4.63 -4.84 -1.25
C LEU A 205 4.29 -3.70 -0.28
N SER A 206 3.63 -2.66 -0.77
CA SER A 206 3.10 -1.55 0.02
C SER A 206 1.60 -1.47 -0.18
N ILE A 207 0.85 -1.50 0.91
CA ILE A 207 -0.59 -1.36 0.93
C ILE A 207 -0.94 0.07 1.34
N VAL A 208 -1.84 0.70 0.61
CA VAL A 208 -2.35 2.04 0.90
C VAL A 208 -3.87 2.01 0.87
N SER A 209 -4.51 2.54 1.91
CA SER A 209 -5.97 2.66 1.99
C SER A 209 -6.39 3.89 2.81
N GLY A 210 -7.68 4.21 2.80
CA GLY A 210 -8.24 5.24 3.69
C GLY A 210 -8.09 4.93 5.19
N ALA A 211 -7.90 3.65 5.54
CA ALA A 211 -7.72 3.20 6.91
C ALA A 211 -6.25 3.25 7.40
N GLY A 212 -5.30 3.38 6.48
CA GLY A 212 -3.87 3.40 6.80
C GLY A 212 -3.01 2.73 5.74
N SER A 213 -1.85 2.24 6.16
CA SER A 213 -0.90 1.56 5.27
C SER A 213 -0.29 0.33 5.93
N ALA A 214 0.26 -0.56 5.12
CA ALA A 214 1.03 -1.72 5.58
C ALA A 214 2.14 -2.03 4.59
N THR A 215 3.20 -2.74 5.02
CA THR A 215 4.29 -3.13 4.12
C THR A 215 4.73 -4.56 4.35
N MET A 216 5.03 -5.28 3.27
CA MET A 216 5.58 -6.64 3.29
C MET A 216 6.82 -6.72 2.42
N VAL A 217 7.91 -7.31 2.91
CA VAL A 217 9.10 -7.64 2.11
C VAL A 217 9.21 -9.16 2.00
N PHE A 218 9.42 -9.69 0.79
CA PHE A 218 9.48 -11.14 0.54
C PHE A 218 10.30 -11.45 -0.71
N ASN A 219 10.71 -12.71 -0.88
CA ASN A 219 11.32 -13.18 -2.12
C ASN A 219 10.26 -13.75 -3.04
N LEU A 220 10.34 -13.42 -4.33
CA LEU A 220 9.37 -13.90 -5.33
C LEU A 220 9.39 -15.43 -5.44
N THR A 221 8.21 -16.02 -5.64
CA THR A 221 8.05 -17.42 -6.04
C THR A 221 7.34 -17.50 -7.39
N ASP A 222 7.64 -18.54 -8.16
CA ASP A 222 7.04 -18.82 -9.47
C ASP A 222 5.83 -19.77 -9.38
N ASP A 223 5.56 -20.31 -8.18
CA ASP A 223 4.48 -21.28 -7.94
C ASP A 223 3.09 -20.64 -7.83
N GLY A 224 3.01 -19.31 -7.75
CA GLY A 224 1.76 -18.56 -7.63
C GLY A 224 1.03 -18.78 -6.31
N LYS A 225 1.72 -19.27 -5.27
CA LYS A 225 1.13 -19.38 -3.94
C LYS A 225 0.75 -18.00 -3.42
N PRO A 226 -0.46 -17.84 -2.85
CA PRO A 226 -0.86 -16.58 -2.24
C PRO A 226 0.09 -16.20 -1.09
N LEU A 227 0.37 -14.90 -0.99
CA LEU A 227 1.03 -14.32 0.17
C LEU A 227 0.16 -14.48 1.42
N PRO A 228 0.77 -14.56 2.62
CA PRO A 228 0.02 -14.51 3.86
C PRO A 228 -0.75 -13.19 3.96
N SER A 229 -1.88 -13.21 4.68
CA SER A 229 -2.67 -12.02 4.92
C SER A 229 -1.87 -10.99 5.71
N ILE A 230 -1.96 -9.71 5.34
CA ILE A 230 -1.34 -8.60 6.08
C ILE A 230 -2.41 -7.68 6.70
N LYS A 231 -2.16 -7.16 7.90
CA LYS A 231 -3.06 -6.20 8.55
C LYS A 231 -2.64 -4.75 8.27
N ILE A 232 -3.61 -3.84 8.13
CA ILE A 232 -3.32 -2.40 8.13
C ILE A 232 -2.57 -2.01 9.42
N GLY A 233 -1.49 -1.25 9.28
CA GLY A 233 -0.56 -0.87 10.34
C GLY A 233 0.64 -1.81 10.50
N GLU A 234 0.66 -2.95 9.81
CA GLU A 234 1.71 -3.95 9.94
C GLU A 234 2.91 -3.69 9.02
N GLN A 235 4.11 -4.04 9.50
CA GLN A 235 5.32 -4.17 8.70
C GLN A 235 5.85 -5.59 8.85
N LEU A 236 5.86 -6.35 7.76
CA LEU A 236 6.23 -7.76 7.74
C LEU A 236 7.46 -7.98 6.86
N ASP A 237 8.45 -8.71 7.35
CA ASP A 237 9.62 -9.12 6.57
C ASP A 237 9.69 -10.65 6.53
N LEU A 238 9.39 -11.23 5.36
CA LEU A 238 9.43 -12.66 5.08
C LEU A 238 10.77 -13.10 4.48
N THR A 239 11.71 -12.18 4.27
CA THR A 239 13.08 -12.49 3.81
C THR A 239 14.01 -12.82 4.98
N ALA A 240 13.67 -12.34 6.18
CA ALA A 240 14.40 -12.59 7.40
C ALA A 240 14.11 -14.01 7.94
N SER A 241 14.86 -15.03 7.49
CA SER A 241 14.93 -16.30 8.21
C SER A 241 16.20 -17.10 7.90
N ILE A 242 17.34 -16.79 8.57
CA ILE A 242 18.27 -17.75 9.25
C ILE A 242 19.21 -17.06 10.29
N ALA A 243 18.78 -16.08 11.08
CA ALA A 243 19.58 -15.61 12.21
C ALA A 243 18.67 -15.03 13.31
N ASN A 244 18.71 -15.62 14.51
CA ASN A 244 18.00 -15.19 15.73
C ASN A 244 16.52 -15.60 15.92
N ALA A 245 16.18 -16.84 15.56
CA ALA A 245 15.08 -17.56 16.21
C ALA A 245 15.63 -18.72 17.04
N SER A 246 16.54 -18.43 17.97
CA SER A 246 16.98 -19.41 18.96
C SER A 246 16.34 -19.09 20.30
N SER A 247 15.51 -20.04 20.74
CA SER A 247 15.31 -20.50 22.13
C SER A 247 13.91 -20.44 22.75
N SER A 248 12.84 -20.11 22.02
CA SER A 248 11.47 -20.41 22.51
C SER A 248 10.39 -20.66 21.45
N LYS A 249 10.51 -20.11 20.23
CA LYS A 249 9.51 -20.29 19.15
C LYS A 249 9.69 -21.53 18.26
N SER A 250 10.86 -22.19 18.29
CA SER A 250 11.12 -23.35 17.42
C SER A 250 10.38 -24.61 17.91
N SER A 251 10.30 -24.84 19.22
CA SER A 251 9.59 -26.00 19.78
C SER A 251 8.08 -25.93 19.54
N ASP A 252 7.53 -24.72 19.52
CA ASP A 252 6.09 -24.52 19.29
C ASP A 252 5.73 -24.74 17.83
N LEU A 253 6.54 -24.28 16.88
CA LEU A 253 6.32 -24.57 15.47
C LEU A 253 6.47 -26.08 15.20
N ASP A 254 7.53 -26.72 15.70
CA ASP A 254 7.73 -28.16 15.50
C ASP A 254 6.55 -28.99 16.02
N LYS A 255 5.92 -28.52 17.11
CA LYS A 255 4.82 -29.22 17.80
C LYS A 255 3.42 -28.88 17.27
N PHE A 256 3.15 -27.62 16.94
CA PHE A 256 1.79 -27.13 16.67
C PHE A 256 1.55 -26.71 15.22
N ASP A 257 2.59 -26.56 14.39
CA ASP A 257 2.45 -26.38 12.94
C ASP A 257 2.35 -27.76 12.28
N LEU A 258 1.12 -28.22 12.07
CA LEU A 258 0.80 -29.56 11.58
C LEU A 258 0.80 -29.63 10.05
N ASN A 259 0.65 -28.49 9.37
CA ASN A 259 0.68 -28.42 7.90
C ASN A 259 2.04 -27.92 7.33
N ASN A 260 3.01 -27.58 8.21
CA ASN A 260 4.33 -27.06 7.91
C ASN A 260 4.32 -25.72 7.14
N ASP A 261 3.31 -24.88 7.38
CA ASP A 261 3.18 -23.56 6.76
C ASP A 261 3.86 -22.43 7.55
N ARG A 262 4.47 -22.76 8.69
CA ARG A 262 5.14 -21.90 9.68
C ARG A 262 4.20 -20.98 10.47
N PHE A 263 2.90 -21.24 10.44
CA PHE A 263 1.90 -20.57 11.25
C PHE A 263 1.15 -21.60 12.11
N ILE A 264 0.73 -21.20 13.30
CA ILE A 264 -0.13 -22.02 14.17
C ILE A 264 -1.49 -21.36 14.18
N ASN A 265 -2.44 -21.91 13.40
CA ASN A 265 -3.73 -21.27 13.18
C ASN A 265 -4.89 -22.28 13.04
N ALA A 266 -6.05 -21.80 12.59
CA ALA A 266 -7.25 -22.64 12.45
C ALA A 266 -7.06 -23.83 11.49
N SER A 267 -6.11 -23.76 10.56
CA SER A 267 -5.73 -24.87 9.68
C SER A 267 -5.11 -26.04 10.45
N ASP A 268 -4.24 -25.79 11.42
CA ASP A 268 -3.66 -26.81 12.30
C ASP A 268 -4.72 -27.41 13.22
N TYR A 269 -5.60 -26.56 13.77
CA TYR A 269 -6.77 -27.00 14.53
C TYR A 269 -7.65 -27.96 13.72
N GLY A 270 -7.86 -27.66 12.43
CA GLY A 270 -8.59 -28.55 11.51
C GLY A 270 -7.93 -29.92 11.35
N ILE A 271 -6.59 -29.99 11.40
CA ILE A 271 -5.85 -31.26 11.34
C ILE A 271 -6.07 -32.09 12.61
N VAL A 272 -6.09 -31.47 13.80
CA VAL A 272 -6.40 -32.16 15.06
C VAL A 272 -7.82 -32.73 15.01
N VAL A 273 -8.81 -31.93 14.61
CA VAL A 273 -10.22 -32.37 14.49
C VAL A 273 -10.37 -33.55 13.54
N LYS A 274 -9.63 -33.56 12.42
CA LYS A 274 -9.69 -34.62 11.41
C LYS A 274 -9.10 -35.96 11.89
N ASN A 275 -8.30 -35.94 12.95
CA ASN A 275 -7.55 -37.09 13.45
C ASN A 275 -8.04 -37.63 14.80
N LEU A 276 -9.20 -37.19 15.28
CA LEU A 276 -9.78 -37.65 16.56
C LEU A 276 -9.88 -39.18 16.65
N GLY A 277 -9.48 -39.72 17.80
CA GLY A 277 -9.54 -41.14 18.12
C GLY A 277 -8.17 -41.79 18.34
N LYS A 278 -8.18 -43.12 18.54
CA LYS A 278 -6.99 -43.91 18.93
C LYS A 278 -6.04 -44.27 17.78
N ASN A 279 -6.44 -43.99 16.53
CA ASN A 279 -5.68 -44.34 15.31
C ASN A 279 -5.64 -43.14 14.35
N PRO A 280 -4.96 -42.04 14.72
CA PRO A 280 -4.88 -40.86 13.86
C PRO A 280 -4.10 -41.18 12.58
N LYS A 281 -4.53 -40.60 11.45
CA LYS A 281 -3.77 -40.67 10.18
C LYS A 281 -2.50 -39.83 10.26
N GLU A 282 -2.59 -38.70 10.95
CA GLU A 282 -1.46 -37.83 11.28
C GLU A 282 -1.11 -38.00 12.76
N LYS A 283 0.00 -38.68 13.05
CA LYS A 283 0.43 -38.94 14.43
C LYS A 283 0.78 -37.65 15.18
N ARG A 284 1.20 -36.60 14.47
CA ARG A 284 1.49 -35.29 15.07
C ARG A 284 0.26 -34.58 15.63
N ALA A 285 -0.95 -35.03 15.31
CA ALA A 285 -2.18 -34.51 15.88
C ALA A 285 -2.38 -34.87 17.37
N ASP A 286 -1.64 -35.87 17.88
CA ASP A 286 -1.56 -36.20 19.31
C ASP A 286 -0.51 -35.29 19.98
N LEU A 287 -0.97 -34.11 20.41
CA LEU A 287 -0.12 -33.02 20.88
C LEU A 287 0.37 -33.26 22.31
N ASN A 288 -0.37 -34.04 23.10
CA ASN A 288 0.05 -34.40 24.46
C ASN A 288 0.82 -35.74 24.52
N SER A 289 0.87 -36.47 23.41
CA SER A 289 1.55 -37.77 23.26
C SER A 289 1.01 -38.86 24.18
N ASP A 290 -0.29 -38.85 24.48
CA ASP A 290 -0.97 -39.84 25.31
C ASP A 290 -1.52 -41.05 24.51
N GLY A 291 -1.35 -41.03 23.19
CA GLY A 291 -1.74 -42.10 22.26
C GLY A 291 -3.18 -41.99 21.76
N VAL A 292 -3.92 -40.93 22.11
CA VAL A 292 -5.29 -40.69 21.66
C VAL A 292 -5.47 -39.22 21.31
N VAL A 293 -5.92 -38.92 20.09
CA VAL A 293 -6.28 -37.55 19.74
C VAL A 293 -7.67 -37.25 20.29
N ASP A 294 -7.75 -36.42 21.34
CA ASP A 294 -8.99 -36.12 22.04
C ASP A 294 -9.19 -34.62 22.33
N LYS A 295 -10.10 -34.31 23.26
CA LYS A 295 -10.41 -32.93 23.63
C LYS A 295 -9.18 -32.18 24.18
N LYS A 296 -8.27 -32.86 24.87
CA LYS A 296 -7.06 -32.24 25.42
C LYS A 296 -6.16 -31.69 24.33
N ASP A 297 -6.04 -32.39 23.18
CA ASP A 297 -5.27 -31.90 22.04
C ASP A 297 -5.93 -30.69 21.39
N LEU A 298 -7.27 -30.71 21.27
CA LEU A 298 -8.03 -29.55 20.79
C LEU A 298 -7.87 -28.34 21.72
N ASP A 299 -7.91 -28.55 23.03
CA ASP A 299 -7.74 -27.51 24.03
C ASP A 299 -6.30 -26.95 23.99
N LEU A 300 -5.28 -27.81 23.85
CA LEU A 300 -3.88 -27.41 23.68
C LEU A 300 -3.67 -26.58 22.42
N MET A 301 -4.22 -27.01 21.29
CA MET A 301 -4.14 -26.27 20.03
C MET A 301 -4.88 -24.93 20.14
N SER A 302 -6.07 -24.90 20.75
CA SER A 302 -6.85 -23.68 20.93
C SER A 302 -6.15 -22.67 21.83
N GLN A 303 -5.59 -23.13 22.94
CA GLN A 303 -4.76 -22.31 23.82
C GLN A 303 -3.59 -21.74 23.01
N LYS A 304 -2.91 -22.58 22.22
CA LYS A 304 -1.75 -22.14 21.47
C LYS A 304 -2.07 -21.09 20.41
N ILE A 305 -3.18 -21.26 19.69
CA ILE A 305 -3.69 -20.27 18.73
C ILE A 305 -4.05 -18.96 19.44
N SER A 306 -4.56 -19.02 20.67
CA SER A 306 -4.92 -17.81 21.44
C SER A 306 -3.71 -17.03 21.95
N GLU A 307 -2.60 -17.71 22.24
CA GLU A 307 -1.32 -17.09 22.64
C GLU A 307 -0.63 -16.33 21.49
N GLN A 308 -1.01 -16.58 20.24
CA GLN A 308 -0.45 -15.91 19.06
C GLN A 308 -1.22 -14.65 18.63
N LYS A 309 -2.30 -14.28 19.35
CA LYS A 309 -3.10 -13.08 19.09
C LYS A 309 -2.55 -11.85 19.79
#